data_AF-A0A9P5JGL8-F1
#
_entry.id   AF-A0A9P5JGL8-F1
#
_cell.length_a   1.000
_cell.length_b   1.000
_cell.length_c   1.000
_cell.angle_alpha   90.00
_cell.angle_beta   90.00
_cell.angle_gamma   90.00
#
_symmetry.space_group_name_H-M   'P 1'
#
loop_
_entity.id
_entity.type
_entity.pdbx_description
1 polymer ?
#
loop_
_entity_poly.entity_id
_entity_poly.type
_entity_poly.pdbx_seq_one_letter_code
_entity_poly.pdbx_strand_id
1 'polypeptide(L)'
;MFAGRFAIFAFFITLVSAIPSTYYRRAAFTLQNGKDAIALNEKFKTLTASSPCKSGEEACIGGAFAQCSNGKFMIMPCGSGLVCRALPLVLSAGTSITCDTAADAQTRIANTGAKSRRAAFTLQNGKDAIALNQKFQSLTADTPCAAGENACIGDAFAQCSNGKFVTSPCAAGLVCRALPLVNSAGTSIACDTAADATTRIANTGAA
;
A
#
# COMPACT_ATOMS: atom_id res chain seq x y z
N MET A 1 -80.10 -22.21 20.34
CA MET A 1 -79.62 -20.84 20.05
C MET A 1 -78.10 -20.87 20.04
N PHE A 2 -77.47 -20.95 18.86
CA PHE A 2 -76.02 -21.00 18.71
C PHE A 2 -75.49 -19.60 18.35
N ALA A 3 -74.62 -19.06 19.20
CA ALA A 3 -73.96 -17.77 18.99
C ALA A 3 -72.72 -17.96 18.10
N GLY A 4 -72.69 -17.25 16.97
CA GLY A 4 -71.55 -17.22 16.05
C GLY A 4 -70.44 -16.29 16.55
N ARG A 5 -69.19 -16.74 16.46
CA ARG A 5 -67.99 -15.92 16.68
C ARG A 5 -67.34 -15.61 15.33
N PHE A 6 -67.30 -14.33 14.96
CA PHE A 6 -66.51 -13.83 13.83
C PHE A 6 -65.05 -13.66 14.25
N ALA A 7 -64.12 -14.29 13.53
CA ALA A 7 -62.68 -14.06 13.67
C ALA A 7 -62.20 -13.11 12.57
N ILE A 8 -61.70 -11.95 12.95
CA ILE A 8 -61.10 -10.96 12.05
C ILE A 8 -59.60 -11.29 11.92
N PHE A 9 -59.16 -11.69 10.73
CA PHE A 9 -57.75 -11.84 10.38
C PHE A 9 -57.19 -10.48 9.96
N ALA A 10 -56.30 -9.90 10.76
CA ALA A 10 -55.54 -8.70 10.41
C ALA A 10 -54.35 -9.08 9.51
N PHE A 11 -54.35 -8.58 8.27
CA PHE A 11 -53.29 -8.78 7.30
C PHE A 11 -52.21 -7.71 7.52
N PHE A 12 -51.06 -8.09 8.10
CA PHE A 12 -49.90 -7.21 8.22
C PHE A 12 -49.14 -7.16 6.89
N ILE A 13 -49.21 -6.03 6.19
CA ILE A 13 -48.41 -5.77 4.99
C ILE A 13 -47.02 -5.29 5.44
N THR A 14 -46.01 -6.15 5.31
CA THR A 14 -44.61 -5.78 5.50
C THR A 14 -44.07 -5.08 4.24
N LEU A 15 -43.82 -3.78 4.32
CA LEU A 15 -43.10 -3.03 3.29
C LEU A 15 -41.61 -3.41 3.31
N VAL A 16 -41.18 -4.23 2.34
CA VAL A 16 -39.76 -4.49 2.08
C VAL A 16 -39.20 -3.33 1.25
N SER A 17 -38.37 -2.49 1.85
CA SER A 17 -37.61 -1.43 1.18
C SER A 17 -36.46 -2.05 0.37
N ALA A 18 -36.66 -2.23 -0.93
CA ALA A 18 -35.61 -2.67 -1.85
C ALA A 18 -34.61 -1.53 -2.11
N ILE A 19 -33.45 -1.57 -1.45
CA ILE A 19 -32.33 -0.68 -1.75
C ILE A 19 -31.82 -1.02 -3.17
N PRO A 20 -31.65 -0.05 -4.08
CA PRO A 20 -31.29 -0.32 -5.46
C PRO A 20 -29.92 -1.02 -5.58
N SER A 21 -29.95 -2.22 -6.19
CA SER A 21 -28.82 -3.14 -6.47
C SER A 21 -27.59 -2.48 -7.14
N THR A 22 -27.77 -1.34 -7.79
CA THR A 22 -26.72 -0.63 -8.54
C THR A 22 -25.63 -0.07 -7.64
N TYR A 23 -25.96 0.35 -6.41
CA TYR A 23 -24.98 0.90 -5.47
C TYR A 23 -24.05 -0.20 -4.93
N TYR A 24 -24.61 -1.35 -4.54
CA TYR A 24 -23.84 -2.49 -4.05
C TYR A 24 -22.92 -3.08 -5.14
N ARG A 25 -23.40 -3.16 -6.39
CA ARG A 25 -22.56 -3.62 -7.52
C ARG A 25 -21.40 -2.67 -7.81
N ARG A 26 -21.59 -1.36 -7.76
CA ARG A 26 -20.51 -0.38 -7.93
C ARG A 26 -19.46 -0.48 -6.82
N ALA A 27 -19.89 -0.56 -5.56
CA ALA A 27 -18.98 -0.74 -4.44
C ALA A 27 -18.14 -2.03 -4.55
N ALA A 28 -18.72 -3.11 -5.07
CA ALA A 28 -18.06 -4.41 -5.18
C ALA A 28 -16.85 -4.39 -6.13
N PHE A 29 -16.91 -3.68 -7.26
CA PHE A 29 -15.79 -3.65 -8.21
C PHE A 29 -14.84 -2.47 -8.01
N THR A 30 -15.25 -1.36 -7.40
CA THR A 30 -14.37 -0.18 -7.23
C THR A 30 -13.05 -0.53 -6.54
N LEU A 31 -13.11 -1.20 -5.39
CA LEU A 31 -11.91 -1.61 -4.65
C LEU A 31 -11.07 -2.62 -5.44
N GLN A 32 -11.72 -3.57 -6.11
CA GLN A 32 -11.03 -4.61 -6.88
C GLN A 32 -10.31 -4.00 -8.10
N ASN A 33 -10.99 -3.13 -8.85
CA ASN A 33 -10.41 -2.40 -9.97
C ASN A 33 -9.18 -1.58 -9.56
N GLY A 34 -9.22 -0.97 -8.37
CA GLY A 34 -8.06 -0.27 -7.82
C GLY A 34 -6.88 -1.20 -7.51
N LYS A 35 -7.15 -2.37 -6.90
CA LYS A 35 -6.12 -3.39 -6.63
C LYS A 35 -5.51 -3.92 -7.93
N ASP A 36 -6.34 -4.18 -8.93
CA ASP A 36 -5.91 -4.68 -10.25
C ASP A 36 -5.08 -3.62 -10.99
N ALA A 37 -5.50 -2.35 -10.93
CA ALA A 37 -4.73 -1.25 -11.51
C ALA A 37 -3.34 -1.13 -10.86
N ILE A 38 -3.25 -1.24 -9.53
CA ILE A 38 -1.96 -1.26 -8.83
C ILE A 38 -1.12 -2.45 -9.27
N ALA A 39 -1.70 -3.65 -9.32
CA ALA A 39 -0.98 -4.87 -9.71
C ALA A 39 -0.45 -4.77 -11.15
N LEU A 40 -1.24 -4.25 -12.08
CA LEU A 40 -0.82 -3.99 -13.46
C LEU A 40 0.31 -2.98 -13.53
N ASN A 41 0.21 -1.84 -12.82
CA ASN A 41 1.28 -0.85 -12.79
C ASN A 41 2.58 -1.40 -12.21
N GLU A 42 2.54 -2.31 -11.23
CA GLU A 42 3.74 -3.02 -10.74
C GLU A 42 4.27 -4.02 -11.77
N LYS A 43 3.39 -4.81 -12.43
CA LYS A 43 3.78 -5.72 -13.53
C LYS A 43 4.49 -4.96 -14.65
N PHE A 44 3.98 -3.79 -15.03
CA PHE A 44 4.51 -2.97 -16.11
C PHE A 44 5.95 -2.49 -15.87
N LYS A 45 6.37 -2.29 -14.61
CA LYS A 45 7.75 -1.93 -14.28
C LYS A 45 8.77 -3.00 -14.66
N THR A 46 8.33 -4.25 -14.85
CA THR A 46 9.21 -5.36 -15.24
C THR A 46 9.25 -5.59 -16.75
N LEU A 47 8.41 -4.88 -17.52
CA LEU A 47 8.31 -5.03 -18.96
C LEU A 47 9.28 -4.11 -19.70
N THR A 48 9.71 -4.58 -20.87
CA THR A 48 10.53 -3.84 -21.83
C THR A 48 9.95 -4.00 -23.23
N ALA A 49 10.41 -3.22 -24.20
CA ALA A 49 9.95 -3.32 -25.59
C ALA A 49 10.11 -4.74 -26.19
N SER A 50 11.11 -5.49 -25.72
CA SER A 50 11.41 -6.85 -26.17
C SER A 50 10.69 -7.93 -25.37
N SER A 51 9.93 -7.58 -24.33
CA SER A 51 9.14 -8.55 -23.58
C SER A 51 8.13 -9.25 -24.49
N PRO A 52 8.00 -10.58 -24.42
CA PRO A 52 7.00 -11.31 -25.21
C PRO A 52 5.59 -10.93 -24.77
N CYS A 53 4.68 -10.82 -25.72
CA CYS A 53 3.30 -10.40 -25.47
C CYS A 53 2.31 -11.04 -26.45
N LYS A 54 1.02 -11.00 -26.13
CA LYS A 54 -0.05 -11.45 -27.03
C LYS A 54 -0.60 -10.28 -27.85
N SER A 55 -0.93 -10.50 -29.12
CA SER A 55 -1.48 -9.44 -29.99
C SER A 55 -2.66 -8.72 -29.33
N GLY A 56 -2.61 -7.40 -29.31
CA GLY A 56 -3.60 -6.54 -28.66
C GLY A 56 -3.40 -6.34 -27.15
N GLU A 57 -2.43 -7.02 -26.50
CA GLU A 57 -2.07 -6.74 -25.10
C GLU A 57 -1.51 -5.33 -24.97
N GLU A 58 -2.04 -4.59 -24.01
CA GLU A 58 -1.60 -3.23 -23.70
C GLU A 58 -0.74 -3.20 -22.43
N ALA A 59 0.21 -2.28 -22.39
CA ALA A 59 1.08 -2.09 -21.24
C ALA A 59 1.58 -0.64 -21.13
N CYS A 60 2.22 -0.32 -20.00
CA CYS A 60 2.99 0.89 -19.85
C CYS A 60 4.49 0.55 -19.75
N ILE A 61 5.32 0.97 -20.70
CA ILE A 61 6.75 0.66 -20.70
C ILE A 61 7.53 1.96 -20.65
N GLY A 62 8.35 2.14 -19.62
CA GLY A 62 9.10 3.39 -19.41
C GLY A 62 8.20 4.63 -19.28
N GLY A 63 6.93 4.46 -18.89
CA GLY A 63 5.94 5.53 -18.83
C GLY A 63 5.25 5.88 -20.14
N ALA A 64 5.59 5.22 -21.26
CA ALA A 64 4.89 5.34 -22.53
C ALA A 64 3.82 4.25 -22.68
N PHE A 65 2.78 4.51 -23.46
CA PHE A 65 1.78 3.50 -23.82
C PHE A 65 2.41 2.49 -24.75
N ALA A 66 2.05 1.22 -24.61
CA ALA A 66 2.55 0.17 -25.48
C ALA A 66 1.43 -0.79 -25.86
N GLN A 67 1.38 -1.18 -27.12
CA GLN A 67 0.49 -2.23 -27.61
C GLN A 67 1.28 -3.33 -28.30
N CYS A 68 0.92 -4.57 -28.00
CA CYS A 68 1.59 -5.72 -28.57
C CYS A 68 1.21 -5.93 -30.04
N SER A 69 2.22 -6.00 -30.89
CA SER A 69 2.11 -6.40 -32.28
C SER A 69 3.25 -7.36 -32.64
N ASN A 70 2.93 -8.45 -33.33
CA ASN A 70 3.91 -9.47 -33.75
C ASN A 70 4.79 -10.00 -32.60
N GLY A 71 4.20 -10.16 -31.40
CA GLY A 71 4.87 -10.72 -30.22
C GLY A 71 5.81 -9.75 -29.49
N LYS A 72 5.85 -8.47 -29.88
CA LYS A 72 6.63 -7.42 -29.22
C LYS A 72 5.79 -6.18 -28.93
N PHE A 73 6.19 -5.42 -27.93
CA PHE A 73 5.50 -4.18 -27.57
C PHE A 73 5.93 -3.02 -28.48
N MET A 74 4.97 -2.45 -29.20
CA MET A 74 5.14 -1.22 -29.94
C MET A 74 4.87 -0.04 -29.01
N ILE A 75 5.91 0.76 -28.74
CA ILE A 75 5.85 1.88 -27.80
C ILE A 75 5.38 3.14 -28.51
N MET A 76 4.36 3.79 -27.93
CA MET A 76 3.81 5.06 -28.34
C MET A 76 3.92 6.04 -27.16
N PRO A 77 4.73 7.11 -27.27
CA PRO A 77 4.88 8.07 -26.19
C PRO A 77 3.55 8.75 -25.87
N CYS A 78 3.33 9.00 -24.58
CA CYS A 78 2.23 9.85 -24.15
C CYS A 78 2.49 11.31 -24.54
N GLY A 79 1.42 12.13 -24.59
CA GLY A 79 1.55 13.58 -24.74
C GLY A 79 2.38 14.22 -23.63
N SER A 80 2.86 15.45 -23.85
CA SER A 80 3.67 16.18 -22.88
C SER A 80 2.96 16.29 -21.51
N GLY A 81 3.68 15.98 -20.43
CA GLY A 81 3.16 15.98 -19.07
C GLY A 81 2.29 14.76 -18.70
N LEU A 82 2.04 13.85 -19.63
CA LEU A 82 1.28 12.63 -19.40
C LEU A 82 2.19 11.41 -19.28
N VAL A 83 1.70 10.40 -18.58
CA VAL A 83 2.38 9.13 -18.37
C VAL A 83 1.35 8.00 -18.44
N CYS A 84 1.75 6.88 -19.06
CA CYS A 84 0.91 5.70 -19.13
C CYS A 84 0.74 5.09 -17.73
N ARG A 85 -0.52 4.79 -17.37
CA ARG A 85 -0.90 4.06 -16.16
C ARG A 85 -2.08 3.13 -16.44
N ALA A 86 -2.14 2.02 -15.72
CA ALA A 86 -3.40 1.30 -15.54
C ALA A 86 -4.25 2.05 -14.52
N LEU A 87 -5.50 2.35 -14.87
CA LEU A 87 -6.46 3.10 -14.06
C LEU A 87 -7.72 2.26 -13.81
N PRO A 88 -8.35 2.39 -12.63
CA PRO A 88 -9.58 1.67 -12.33
C PRO A 88 -10.73 2.20 -13.20
N LEU A 89 -11.54 1.28 -13.75
CA LEU A 89 -12.81 1.64 -14.36
C LEU A 89 -13.82 2.03 -13.26
N VAL A 90 -14.61 3.08 -13.51
CA VAL A 90 -15.52 3.67 -12.52
C VAL A 90 -16.94 3.12 -12.63
N LEU A 91 -17.36 2.78 -13.86
CA LEU A 91 -18.75 2.38 -14.15
C LEU A 91 -18.91 0.89 -14.42
N SER A 92 -17.80 0.15 -14.52
CA SER A 92 -17.76 -1.29 -14.81
C SER A 92 -16.56 -1.95 -14.13
N ALA A 93 -16.57 -3.28 -14.07
CA ALA A 93 -15.42 -4.05 -13.59
C ALA A 93 -14.24 -3.97 -14.57
N GLY A 94 -13.02 -3.94 -14.03
CA GLY A 94 -11.76 -3.95 -14.78
C GLY A 94 -10.97 -2.65 -14.69
N THR A 95 -9.96 -2.56 -15.55
CA THR A 95 -9.01 -1.45 -15.63
C THR A 95 -8.90 -0.96 -17.08
N SER A 96 -8.43 0.26 -17.26
CA SER A 96 -8.05 0.81 -18.56
C SER A 96 -6.59 1.26 -18.51
N ILE A 97 -5.86 1.05 -19.60
CA ILE A 97 -4.48 1.49 -19.75
C ILE A 97 -4.49 2.74 -20.61
N THR A 98 -4.06 3.87 -20.06
CA THR A 98 -4.15 5.16 -20.76
C THR A 98 -3.06 6.11 -20.29
N CYS A 99 -2.83 7.16 -21.08
CA CYS A 99 -1.97 8.28 -20.72
C CYS A 99 -2.76 9.29 -19.90
N ASP A 100 -2.28 9.60 -18.70
CA ASP A 100 -2.84 10.62 -17.81
C ASP A 100 -1.72 11.32 -17.04
N THR A 101 -2.04 12.38 -16.31
CA THR A 101 -1.07 12.96 -15.37
C THR A 101 -0.80 11.97 -14.24
N ALA A 102 0.44 11.99 -13.71
CA ALA A 102 0.78 11.13 -12.58
C ALA A 102 -0.09 11.43 -11.34
N ALA A 103 -0.45 12.71 -11.13
CA ALA A 103 -1.27 13.15 -10.01
C ALA A 103 -2.73 12.66 -10.12
N ASP A 104 -3.34 12.76 -11.30
CA ASP A 104 -4.72 12.25 -11.50
C ASP A 104 -4.78 10.73 -11.35
N ALA A 105 -3.83 10.02 -11.98
CA ALA A 105 -3.73 8.57 -11.87
C ALA A 105 -3.66 8.10 -10.41
N GLN A 106 -2.80 8.74 -9.60
CA GLN A 106 -2.66 8.44 -8.18
C GLN A 106 -3.95 8.73 -7.41
N THR A 107 -4.59 9.88 -7.68
CA THR A 107 -5.85 10.27 -7.04
C THR A 107 -6.96 9.28 -7.35
N ARG A 108 -7.11 8.87 -8.62
CA ARG A 108 -8.13 7.91 -9.05
C ARG A 108 -7.94 6.54 -8.41
N ILE A 109 -6.70 6.05 -8.30
CA ILE A 109 -6.40 4.81 -7.59
C ILE A 109 -6.71 4.96 -6.09
N ALA A 110 -6.28 6.06 -5.46
CA ALA A 110 -6.52 6.30 -4.04
C ALA A 110 -8.02 6.36 -3.69
N ASN A 111 -8.84 6.96 -4.55
CA ASN A 111 -10.29 7.06 -4.37
C ASN A 111 -11.01 5.70 -4.37
N THR A 112 -10.37 4.64 -4.88
CA THR A 112 -10.92 3.28 -4.78
C THR A 112 -10.77 2.65 -3.38
N GLY A 113 -9.96 3.26 -2.51
CA GLY A 113 -9.51 2.66 -1.25
C GLY A 113 -8.45 1.58 -1.42
N ALA A 114 -8.05 1.24 -2.66
CA ALA A 114 -6.97 0.30 -2.90
C ALA A 114 -5.61 0.89 -2.47
N LYS A 115 -4.85 0.09 -1.73
CA LYS A 115 -3.46 0.41 -1.36
C LYS A 115 -2.56 -0.64 -1.96
N SER A 116 -1.39 -0.23 -2.46
CA SER A 116 -0.37 -1.20 -2.85
C SER A 116 0.10 -1.96 -1.62
N ARG A 117 0.61 -3.18 -1.78
CA ARG A 117 1.19 -3.93 -0.65
C ARG A 117 2.21 -3.06 0.11
N ARG A 118 3.05 -2.33 -0.64
CA ARG A 118 3.97 -1.33 -0.10
C ARG A 118 3.23 -0.26 0.71
N ALA A 119 2.25 0.42 0.11
CA ALA A 119 1.48 1.47 0.80
C ALA A 119 0.69 0.98 2.02
N ALA A 120 0.33 -0.31 2.07
CA ALA A 120 -0.44 -0.88 3.18
C ALA A 120 0.34 -0.85 4.50
N PHE A 121 1.66 -1.03 4.46
CA PHE A 121 2.50 -1.00 5.66
C PHE A 121 3.39 0.24 5.75
N THR A 122 3.64 0.98 4.67
CA THR A 122 4.57 2.13 4.67
C THR A 122 4.31 3.10 5.83
N LEU A 123 3.07 3.60 5.99
CA LEU A 123 2.73 4.56 7.04
C LEU A 123 2.87 3.96 8.44
N GLN A 124 2.44 2.71 8.62
CA GLN A 124 2.52 2.04 9.91
C GLN A 124 3.99 1.79 10.30
N ASN A 125 4.81 1.32 9.37
CA ASN A 125 6.24 1.14 9.58
C ASN A 125 6.94 2.44 9.99
N GLY A 126 6.53 3.57 9.39
CA GLY A 126 7.04 4.90 9.78
C GLY A 126 6.67 5.28 11.21
N LYS A 127 5.40 5.08 11.59
CA LYS A 127 4.93 5.31 12.97
C LYS A 127 5.62 4.39 13.98
N ASP A 128 5.78 3.11 13.65
CA ASP A 128 6.45 2.13 14.49
C ASP A 128 7.94 2.49 14.66
N ALA A 129 8.59 2.96 13.59
CA ALA A 129 9.98 3.44 13.65
C ALA A 129 10.12 4.66 14.57
N ILE A 130 9.20 5.63 14.49
CA ILE A 130 9.16 6.78 15.41
C ILE A 130 9.00 6.30 16.85
N ALA A 131 8.02 5.43 17.11
CA ALA A 131 7.75 4.90 18.45
C ALA A 131 8.95 4.14 19.02
N LEU A 132 9.64 3.32 18.21
CA LEU A 132 10.86 2.63 18.62
C LEU A 132 11.99 3.62 18.92
N ASN A 133 12.23 4.60 18.06
CA ASN A 133 13.25 5.63 18.29
C ASN A 133 12.98 6.43 19.58
N GLN A 134 11.71 6.69 19.92
CA GLN A 134 11.33 7.31 21.20
C GLN A 134 11.57 6.36 22.38
N LYS A 135 11.16 5.09 22.26
CA LYS A 135 11.41 4.05 23.28
C LYS A 135 12.91 3.93 23.60
N PHE A 136 13.75 3.97 22.58
CA PHE A 136 15.20 3.83 22.73
C PHE A 136 15.85 4.95 23.56
N GLN A 137 15.26 6.15 23.61
CA GLN A 137 15.79 7.25 24.42
C GLN A 137 15.78 6.97 25.92
N SER A 138 14.93 6.07 26.40
CA SER A 138 14.87 5.68 27.81
C SER A 138 15.69 4.44 28.15
N LEU A 139 16.27 3.77 27.14
CA LEU A 139 17.03 2.54 27.36
C LEU A 139 18.49 2.84 27.70
N THR A 140 19.05 1.99 28.55
CA THR A 140 20.47 1.93 28.89
C THR A 140 20.98 0.50 28.69
N ALA A 141 22.31 0.31 28.76
CA ALA A 141 22.91 -1.03 28.70
C ALA A 141 22.39 -1.98 29.81
N ASP A 142 21.96 -1.43 30.95
CA ASP A 142 21.41 -2.17 32.08
C ASP A 142 19.90 -2.42 31.99
N THR A 143 19.22 -1.89 30.98
CA THR A 143 17.78 -2.16 30.81
C THR A 143 17.56 -3.63 30.49
N PRO A 144 16.70 -4.36 31.23
CA PRO A 144 16.40 -5.75 30.94
C PRO A 144 15.83 -5.92 29.53
N CYS A 145 16.27 -6.96 28.83
CA CYS A 145 15.85 -7.24 27.46
C CYS A 145 15.63 -8.73 27.21
N ALA A 146 14.91 -9.05 26.13
CA ALA A 146 14.70 -10.44 25.69
C ALA A 146 15.79 -10.87 24.68
N ALA A 147 16.22 -12.13 24.73
CA ALA A 147 17.22 -12.66 23.80
C ALA A 147 16.84 -12.41 22.33
N GLY A 148 17.75 -11.84 21.56
CA GLY A 148 17.52 -11.45 20.16
C GLY A 148 16.84 -10.09 19.95
N GLU A 149 16.45 -9.38 21.02
CA GLU A 149 15.99 -8.00 20.92
C GLU A 149 17.14 -7.08 20.51
N ASN A 150 16.89 -6.23 19.52
CA ASN A 150 17.82 -5.19 19.09
C ASN A 150 17.28 -3.83 19.53
N ALA A 151 18.17 -2.90 19.82
CA ALA A 151 17.84 -1.54 20.23
C ALA A 151 18.91 -0.54 19.79
N CYS A 152 18.63 0.74 20.02
CA CYS A 152 19.66 1.78 20.02
C CYS A 152 19.88 2.25 21.46
N ILE A 153 21.13 2.28 21.93
CA ILE A 153 21.52 2.83 23.23
C ILE A 153 22.41 4.03 22.95
N GLY A 154 21.86 5.24 23.11
CA GLY A 154 22.44 6.44 22.52
C GLY A 154 22.51 6.30 20.99
N ASP A 155 23.68 6.53 20.41
CA ASP A 155 23.91 6.36 18.97
C ASP A 155 24.48 4.97 18.59
N ALA A 156 24.71 4.09 19.56
CA ALA A 156 25.23 2.75 19.31
C ALA A 156 24.12 1.74 19.03
N PHE A 157 24.38 0.80 18.13
CA PHE A 157 23.55 -0.38 17.94
C PHE A 157 23.71 -1.31 19.13
N ALA A 158 22.63 -1.93 19.59
CA ALA A 158 22.68 -2.85 20.72
C ALA A 158 21.90 -4.13 20.43
N GLN A 159 22.44 -5.25 20.92
CA GLN A 159 21.77 -6.55 20.90
C GLN A 159 21.65 -7.08 22.32
N CYS A 160 20.51 -7.71 22.62
CA CYS A 160 20.31 -8.34 23.91
C CYS A 160 21.12 -9.63 24.02
N SER A 161 21.97 -9.72 25.04
CA SER A 161 22.71 -10.90 25.42
C SER A 161 22.66 -11.08 26.93
N ASN A 162 22.30 -12.28 27.40
CA ASN A 162 22.16 -12.60 28.83
C ASN A 162 21.28 -11.60 29.61
N GLY A 163 20.19 -11.12 28.99
CA GLY A 163 19.22 -10.22 29.62
C GLY A 163 19.65 -8.75 29.70
N LYS A 164 20.78 -8.38 29.10
CA LYS A 164 21.28 -7.00 29.02
C LYS A 164 21.66 -6.60 27.60
N PHE A 165 21.62 -5.30 27.30
CA PHE A 165 22.02 -4.78 26.01
C PHE A 165 23.55 -4.67 25.89
N VAL A 166 24.12 -5.37 24.93
CA VAL A 166 25.53 -5.24 24.54
C VAL A 166 25.60 -4.27 23.36
N THR A 167 26.32 -3.17 23.53
CA THR A 167 26.43 -2.12 22.52
C THR A 167 27.61 -2.36 21.57
N SER A 168 27.41 -2.04 20.30
CA SER A 168 28.40 -1.96 19.25
C SER A 168 28.30 -0.58 18.62
N PRO A 169 29.39 0.22 18.63
CA PRO A 169 29.35 1.55 18.03
C PRO A 169 29.08 1.45 16.53
N CYS A 170 28.31 2.40 16.02
CA CYS A 170 28.17 2.60 14.59
C CYS A 170 29.48 3.18 13.99
N ALA A 171 29.69 2.97 12.69
CA ALA A 171 30.82 3.61 12.00
C ALA A 171 30.73 5.15 12.07
N ALA A 172 31.87 5.83 11.88
CA ALA A 172 31.93 7.29 11.99
C ALA A 172 30.89 7.98 11.09
N GLY A 173 30.14 8.93 11.68
CA GLY A 173 29.07 9.67 11.00
C GLY A 173 27.72 8.93 10.93
N LEU A 174 27.63 7.70 11.42
CA LEU A 174 26.39 6.94 11.52
C LEU A 174 25.88 6.90 12.96
N VAL A 175 24.57 6.76 13.10
CA VAL A 175 23.85 6.66 14.36
C VAL A 175 22.84 5.52 14.27
N CYS A 176 22.65 4.78 15.36
CA CYS A 176 21.63 3.75 15.41
C CYS A 176 20.24 4.37 15.37
N ARG A 177 19.39 3.88 14.47
CA ARG A 177 17.97 4.26 14.37
C ARG A 177 17.11 3.05 14.05
N ALA A 178 15.86 3.05 14.53
CA ALA A 178 14.80 2.27 13.94
C ALA A 178 14.34 2.93 12.63
N LEU A 179 14.27 2.14 11.57
CA LEU A 179 13.97 2.58 10.22
C LEU A 179 12.79 1.77 9.65
N PRO A 180 11.88 2.38 8.88
CA PRO A 180 10.77 1.67 8.27
C PRO A 180 11.27 0.69 7.20
N LEU A 181 10.74 -0.53 7.19
CA LEU A 181 10.93 -1.45 6.07
C LEU A 181 10.11 -0.97 4.87
N VAL A 182 10.69 -1.06 3.67
CA VAL A 182 10.06 -0.54 2.43
C VAL A 182 9.41 -1.63 1.57
N ASN A 183 9.75 -2.89 1.82
CA ASN A 183 9.29 -4.04 1.02
C ASN A 183 8.49 -5.06 1.85
N SER A 184 8.40 -4.88 3.17
CA SER A 184 7.64 -5.74 4.07
C SER A 184 7.10 -4.92 5.24
N ALA A 185 6.13 -5.47 5.97
CA ALA A 185 5.68 -4.89 7.23
C ALA A 185 6.80 -4.94 8.28
N GLY A 186 6.85 -3.95 9.16
CA GLY A 186 7.78 -3.85 10.28
C GLY A 186 8.89 -2.81 10.10
N THR A 187 9.85 -2.87 11.01
CA THR A 187 10.98 -1.95 11.10
C THR A 187 12.30 -2.73 11.13
N SER A 188 13.39 -2.03 10.86
CA SER A 188 14.76 -2.54 11.03
C SER A 188 15.54 -1.60 11.93
N ILE A 189 16.43 -2.13 12.76
CA ILE A 189 17.34 -1.32 13.59
C ILE A 189 18.71 -1.40 12.96
N ALA A 190 19.25 -0.25 12.54
CA ALA A 190 20.50 -0.19 11.79
C ALA A 190 21.24 1.12 12.08
N CYS A 191 22.54 1.11 11.79
CA CYS A 191 23.36 2.31 11.75
C CYS A 191 23.14 3.03 10.41
N ASP A 192 22.71 4.29 10.47
CA ASP A 192 22.47 5.14 9.31
C ASP A 192 22.80 6.60 9.64
N THR A 193 22.82 7.49 8.66
CA THR A 193 22.95 8.92 8.96
C THR A 193 21.64 9.45 9.57
N ALA A 194 21.74 10.43 10.47
CA ALA A 194 20.54 11.07 11.03
C ALA A 194 19.64 11.69 9.95
N ALA A 195 20.26 12.24 8.89
CA ALA A 195 19.57 12.82 7.76
C ALA A 195 18.78 11.77 6.97
N ASP A 196 19.41 10.66 6.58
CA ASP A 196 18.73 9.60 5.82
C ASP A 196 17.62 8.94 6.64
N ALA A 197 17.85 8.66 7.92
CA ALA A 197 16.83 8.13 8.82
C ALA A 197 15.59 9.03 8.87
N THR A 198 15.80 10.34 8.98
CA THR A 198 14.72 11.35 8.98
C THR A 198 13.98 11.35 7.64
N THR A 199 14.71 11.38 6.53
CA THR A 199 14.13 11.34 5.18
C THR A 199 13.32 10.07 4.95
N ARG A 200 13.81 8.90 5.38
CA ARG A 200 13.11 7.63 5.23
C ARG A 200 11.81 7.58 6.02
N ILE A 201 11.80 8.11 7.24
CA ILE A 201 10.57 8.22 8.05
C ILE A 201 9.61 9.21 7.41
N ALA A 202 10.07 10.40 7.00
CA ALA A 202 9.23 11.42 6.36
C ALA A 202 8.58 10.90 5.06
N ASN A 203 9.33 10.14 4.25
CA ASN A 203 8.84 9.51 3.03
C ASN A 203 7.71 8.49 3.26
N THR A 204 7.48 8.07 4.51
CA THR A 204 6.32 7.23 4.84
C THR A 204 5.01 8.01 5.01
N GLY A 205 5.09 9.33 5.16
CA GLY A 205 3.97 10.18 5.58
C GLY A 205 3.68 10.14 7.08
N ALA A 206 4.53 9.49 7.89
CA ALA A 206 4.48 9.58 9.34
C ALA A 206 5.11 10.90 9.80
N ALA A 207 4.49 11.53 10.80
CA ALA A 207 4.94 12.75 11.46
C ALA A 207 4.76 12.61 12.97
#